data_AF-A0A0S8KQH5-F1
#
_entry.id   AF-A0A0S8KQH5-F1
#
_cell.length_a   1.000
_cell.length_b   1.000
_cell.length_c   1.000
_cell.angle_alpha   90.00
_cell.angle_beta   90.00
_cell.angle_gamma   90.00
#
_symmetry.space_group_name_H-M   'P 1'
#
loop_
_entity.id
_entity.type
_entity.pdbx_description
1 polymer ?
#
loop_
_entity_poly.entity_id
_entity_poly.type
_entity_poly.pdbx_seq_one_letter_code
_entity_poly.pdbx_strand_id
1 'polypeptide(L)'
;MHQFDINGRFGGQNQQDHPLDGNLAPDEDLIMEQILENLNTTPIGKVLKRIASLPEVRQDKILDVRRQLTEGKYDLNSRLDVALDRVLEDLST
;
A
#
# COMPACT_ATOMS: atom_id res chain seq x y z
N MET A 1 19.10 -24.74 24.77
CA MET A 1 18.73 -23.84 23.67
C MET A 1 17.74 -24.58 22.80
N HIS A 2 16.49 -24.13 22.73
CA HIS A 2 15.45 -24.77 21.92
C HIS A 2 15.41 -24.13 20.53
N GLN A 3 15.56 -24.99 19.52
CA GLN A 3 15.46 -24.70 18.10
C GLN A 3 14.02 -24.27 17.79
N PHE A 4 13.84 -23.05 17.27
CA PHE A 4 12.56 -22.62 16.70
C PHE A 4 12.56 -22.96 15.20
N ASP A 5 11.87 -24.03 14.84
CA ASP A 5 11.62 -24.38 13.44
C ASP A 5 10.45 -23.52 12.90
N ILE A 6 10.81 -22.40 12.26
CA ILE A 6 9.88 -21.55 11.52
C ILE A 6 9.90 -22.00 10.06
N ASN A 7 9.28 -23.13 9.73
CA ASN A 7 9.01 -23.51 8.34
C ASN A 7 7.88 -24.53 8.29
N GLY A 8 6.64 -24.07 8.12
CA GLY A 8 5.54 -25.02 7.99
C GLY A 8 4.11 -24.50 7.79
N ARG A 9 3.85 -23.30 7.25
CA ARG A 9 2.43 -22.92 7.02
C ARG A 9 2.12 -21.89 5.94
N PHE A 10 2.88 -21.87 4.85
CA PHE A 10 2.44 -21.15 3.64
C PHE A 10 2.43 -22.11 2.44
N GLY A 11 1.70 -23.21 2.60
CA GLY A 11 1.27 -24.09 1.51
C GLY A 11 -0.08 -23.61 1.00
N GLY A 12 -0.16 -23.31 -0.29
CA GLY A 12 -1.13 -22.40 -0.87
C GLY A 12 -2.60 -22.79 -0.75
N GLN A 13 -3.44 -21.76 -0.72
CA GLN A 13 -4.77 -21.76 -1.32
C GLN A 13 -4.96 -20.37 -1.96
N ASN A 14 -4.77 -20.30 -3.28
CA ASN A 14 -5.25 -19.18 -4.09
C ASN A 14 -6.78 -19.23 -4.03
N GLN A 15 -7.36 -18.49 -3.09
CA GLN A 15 -8.77 -18.54 -2.76
C GLN A 15 -9.53 -17.48 -3.56
N GLN A 16 -10.13 -17.95 -4.64
CA GLN A 16 -11.47 -17.61 -5.14
C GLN A 16 -11.89 -16.14 -5.04
N ASP A 17 -11.91 -15.46 -6.20
CA ASP A 17 -12.68 -14.23 -6.44
C ASP A 17 -14.19 -14.54 -6.31
N HIS A 18 -14.67 -14.67 -5.08
CA HIS A 18 -16.10 -14.73 -4.81
C HIS A 18 -16.62 -13.29 -4.70
N PRO A 19 -17.62 -12.88 -5.49
CA PRO A 19 -18.25 -11.58 -5.34
C PRO A 19 -18.82 -11.50 -3.92
N LEU A 20 -18.55 -10.40 -3.23
CA LEU A 20 -19.01 -10.12 -1.88
C LEU A 20 -20.54 -9.95 -1.92
N ASP A 21 -21.25 -11.08 -1.92
CA ASP A 21 -22.69 -11.12 -1.68
C ASP A 21 -22.90 -10.74 -0.21
N GLY A 22 -23.73 -9.74 0.05
CA GLY A 22 -23.81 -9.00 1.32
C GLY A 22 -24.41 -9.76 2.50
N ASN A 23 -24.11 -11.05 2.64
CA ASN A 23 -24.56 -11.90 3.72
C ASN A 23 -23.36 -12.71 4.25
N LEU A 24 -22.43 -12.00 4.89
CA LEU A 24 -21.37 -12.60 5.70
C LEU A 24 -22.03 -13.48 6.76
N ALA A 25 -21.47 -14.65 7.02
CA ALA A 25 -22.00 -15.50 8.06
C ALA A 25 -21.85 -14.78 9.43
N PRO A 26 -22.75 -14.98 10.41
CA PRO A 26 -22.76 -14.22 11.67
C PRO A 26 -21.44 -14.27 12.45
N ASP A 27 -20.63 -15.30 12.23
CA ASP A 27 -19.30 -15.48 12.77
C ASP A 27 -18.24 -14.60 12.11
N GLU A 28 -18.37 -14.32 10.81
CA GLU A 28 -17.47 -13.42 10.06
C GLU A 28 -17.65 -11.96 10.48
N ASP A 29 -18.88 -11.53 10.75
CA ASP A 29 -19.19 -10.19 11.27
C ASP A 29 -18.54 -9.95 12.64
N LEU A 30 -18.62 -10.94 13.54
CA LEU A 30 -18.01 -10.88 14.87
C LEU A 30 -16.47 -10.81 14.79
N ILE A 31 -15.86 -11.53 13.85
CA ILE A 31 -14.41 -11.47 13.62
C ILE A 31 -14.00 -10.09 13.11
N MET A 32 -14.77 -9.51 12.18
CA MET A 32 -14.51 -8.17 11.66
C MET A 32 -14.59 -7.10 12.77
N GLU A 33 -15.62 -7.14 13.60
CA GLU A 33 -15.76 -6.22 14.74
C GLU A 33 -14.56 -6.29 15.68
N GLN A 34 -14.11 -7.50 16.01
CA GLN A 34 -12.95 -7.70 16.88
C GLN A 34 -11.65 -7.16 16.25
N ILE A 35 -11.49 -7.28 14.93
CA ILE A 35 -10.34 -6.70 14.21
C ILE A 35 -10.38 -5.16 14.26
N LEU A 36 -11.56 -4.57 14.04
CA LEU A 36 -11.74 -3.11 14.08
C LEU A 36 -11.52 -2.53 15.48
N GLU A 37 -11.93 -3.25 16.52
CA GLU A 37 -11.63 -2.89 17.90
C GLU A 37 -10.11 -2.92 18.15
N ASN A 38 -9.47 -4.02 17.76
CA ASN A 38 -8.03 -4.23 17.97
C ASN A 38 -7.14 -3.27 17.19
N LEU A 39 -7.61 -2.74 16.05
CA LEU A 39 -6.93 -1.74 15.24
C LEU A 39 -6.59 -0.47 16.05
N ASN A 40 -7.41 -0.09 17.03
CA ASN A 40 -7.20 1.13 17.81
C ASN A 40 -6.63 0.88 19.21
N THR A 41 -6.84 -0.32 19.77
CA THR A 41 -6.48 -0.64 21.16
C THR A 41 -5.09 -1.28 21.28
N THR A 42 -4.69 -2.09 20.30
CA THR A 42 -3.43 -2.85 20.37
C THR A 42 -2.24 -2.06 19.80
N PRO A 43 -1.01 -2.31 20.27
CA PRO A 43 0.19 -1.73 19.67
C PRO A 43 0.34 -2.07 18.18
N ILE A 44 0.02 -3.31 17.79
CA ILE A 44 0.09 -3.75 16.39
C ILE A 44 -0.96 -3.05 15.53
N GLY A 45 -2.19 -2.91 16.02
CA GLY A 45 -3.26 -2.17 15.33
C GLY A 45 -2.88 -0.73 15.05
N LYS A 46 -2.27 -0.03 16.04
CA LYS A 46 -1.76 1.33 15.86
C LYS A 46 -0.67 1.41 14.78
N VAL A 47 0.20 0.41 14.69
CA VAL A 47 1.22 0.33 13.62
C VAL A 47 0.57 0.09 12.27
N LEU A 48 -0.36 -0.85 12.14
CA LEU A 48 -1.10 -1.11 10.90
C LEU A 48 -1.85 0.12 10.42
N LYS A 49 -2.50 0.87 11.33
CA LYS A 49 -3.15 2.15 11.03
C LYS A 49 -2.17 3.19 10.48
N ARG A 50 -0.96 3.27 11.06
CA ARG A 50 0.09 4.16 10.55
C ARG A 50 0.57 3.73 9.17
N ILE A 51 0.80 2.44 8.93
CA ILE A 51 1.20 1.91 7.63
C ILE A 51 0.13 2.20 6.58
N ALA A 52 -1.15 1.99 6.90
CA ALA A 52 -2.27 2.29 6.00
C ALA A 52 -2.41 3.79 5.69
N SER A 53 -1.96 4.67 6.59
CA SER A 53 -1.92 6.13 6.35
C SER A 53 -0.69 6.61 5.58
N LEU A 54 0.30 5.73 5.35
CA LEU A 54 1.45 6.12 4.54
C LEU A 54 0.98 6.35 3.10
N PRO A 55 1.43 7.45 2.46
CA PRO A 55 1.11 7.68 1.06
C PRO A 55 1.64 6.51 0.22
N GLU A 56 0.90 6.12 -0.81
CA GLU A 56 1.38 5.16 -1.80
C GLU A 56 2.60 5.76 -2.51
N VAL A 57 3.80 5.31 -2.12
CA VAL A 57 5.03 5.73 -2.79
C VAL A 57 5.32 4.74 -3.92
N ARG A 58 5.24 5.22 -5.17
CA ARG A 58 5.67 4.47 -6.35
C ARG A 58 7.20 4.39 -6.41
N GLN A 59 7.80 3.59 -5.53
CA GLN A 59 9.24 3.50 -5.33
C GLN A 59 9.99 3.19 -6.64
N ASP A 60 9.50 2.25 -7.43
CA ASP A 60 10.13 1.86 -8.71
C ASP A 60 10.25 3.04 -9.68
N LYS A 61 9.18 3.83 -9.81
CA LYS A 61 9.18 5.03 -10.64
C LYS A 61 10.17 6.07 -10.13
N ILE A 62 10.25 6.25 -8.82
CA ILE A 62 11.18 7.22 -8.20
C ILE A 62 12.64 6.80 -8.46
N LEU A 63 12.96 5.52 -8.26
CA LEU A 63 14.30 5.00 -8.46
C LEU A 63 14.72 5.07 -9.93
N ASP A 64 13.80 4.77 -10.85
CA ASP A 64 14.03 4.91 -12.29
C ASP A 64 14.30 6.36 -12.70
N VAL A 65 13.46 7.30 -12.28
CA VAL A 65 13.66 8.73 -12.58
C VAL A 65 14.98 9.25 -11.98
N ARG A 66 15.30 8.88 -10.74
CA ARG A 66 16.59 9.26 -10.11
C ARG A 66 17.77 8.77 -10.93
N ARG A 67 17.75 7.51 -11.38
CA ARG A 67 18.79 6.96 -12.26
C ARG A 67 18.89 7.76 -13.57
N GLN A 68 17.77 8.04 -14.24
CA GLN A 68 17.77 8.81 -15.49
C GLN A 68 18.35 10.21 -15.31
N LEU A 69 18.05 10.87 -14.20
CA LEU A 69 18.62 12.18 -13.86
C LEU A 69 20.14 12.09 -13.65
N THR A 70 20.61 11.10 -12.87
CA THR A 70 22.05 10.88 -12.63
C THR A 70 22.80 10.56 -13.93
N GLU A 71 22.19 9.80 -14.83
CA GLU A 71 22.78 9.44 -16.12
C GLU A 71 22.64 10.54 -17.20
N GLY A 72 21.94 11.64 -16.90
CA GLY A 72 21.67 12.71 -17.87
C GLY A 72 20.76 12.28 -19.03
N LYS A 73 20.04 11.17 -18.89
CA LYS A 73 19.10 10.62 -19.89
C LYS A 73 17.66 11.06 -19.67
N TYR A 74 17.41 11.80 -18.60
CA TYR A 74 16.08 12.33 -18.32
C TYR A 74 15.72 13.39 -19.35
N ASP A 75 14.66 13.16 -20.12
CA ASP A 75 14.18 14.12 -21.11
C ASP A 75 13.46 15.28 -20.41
N LEU A 76 14.23 16.32 -20.11
CA LEU A 76 13.72 17.52 -19.45
C LEU A 76 12.74 18.29 -20.36
N ASN A 77 13.00 18.34 -21.66
CA ASN A 77 12.24 19.21 -22.56
C ASN A 77 10.79 18.74 -22.69
N SER A 78 10.55 17.44 -22.90
CA SER A 78 9.17 16.92 -22.96
C SER A 78 8.44 16.94 -21.62
N ARG A 79 9.18 16.97 -20.51
CA ARG A 79 8.62 16.97 -19.15
C ARG A 79 8.38 18.37 -18.59
N LEU A 80 9.07 19.37 -19.12
CA LEU A 80 8.96 20.76 -18.68
C LEU A 80 7.57 21.33 -18.98
N ASP A 81 7.03 21.07 -20.17
CA ASP A 81 5.69 21.52 -20.55
C ASP A 81 4.63 20.96 -19.60
N VAL A 82 4.71 19.66 -19.29
CA VAL A 82 3.81 19.00 -18.33
C VAL A 82 3.96 19.57 -16.92
N ALA A 83 5.19 19.90 -16.50
CA ALA A 83 5.43 20.50 -15.20
C ALA A 83 4.85 21.92 -15.11
N LEU A 84 4.99 22.72 -16.17
CA LEU A 84 4.41 24.05 -16.27
C LEU A 84 2.88 24.01 -16.22
N ASP A 85 2.25 23.12 -16.99
CA ASP A 85 0.79 22.94 -16.98
C ASP A 85 0.27 22.64 -15.57
N ARG A 86 0.96 21.76 -14.82
CA ARG A 86 0.59 21.44 -13.43
C ARG A 86 0.74 22.61 -12.48
N VAL A 87 1.82 23.38 -12.60
CA VAL A 87 2.02 24.58 -11.78
C VAL A 87 0.95 25.63 -12.09
N LEU A 88 0.57 25.80 -13.35
CA LEU A 88 -0.49 26.73 -13.75
C LEU A 88 -1.87 26.28 -13.25
N GLU A 89 -2.17 24.98 -13.30
CA GLU A 89 -3.38 24.38 -12.72
C GLU A 89 -3.47 24.70 -11.22
N ASP A 90 -2.40 24.42 -10.46
CA ASP A 90 -2.32 24.65 -9.03
C ASP A 90 -2.49 26.14 -8.64
N LEU A 91 -1.99 27.08 -9.44
CA LEU A 91 -2.10 28.53 -9.19
C LEU A 91 -3.47 29.11 -9.55
N SER A 92 -4.25 28.40 -10.36
CA SER A 92 -5.58 28.82 -10.80
C SER A 92 -6.72 28.27 -9.93
N THR A 93 -6.39 27.46 -8.93
CA THR A 93 -7.30 26.87 -7.94
C THR A 93 -7.24 27.63 -6.62
#